data_AF-A0A1U8IY22-F1
#
_entry.id   AF-A0A1U8IY22-F1
#
_cell.length_a   1.000
_cell.length_b   1.000
_cell.length_c   1.000
_cell.angle_alpha   90.00
_cell.angle_beta   90.00
_cell.angle_gamma   90.00
#
_symmetry.space_group_name_H-M   'P 1'
#
loop_
_entity.id
_entity.type
_entity.pdbx_description
1 polymer ?
#
loop_
_entity_poly.entity_id
_entity_poly.type
_entity_poly.pdbx_seq_one_letter_code
_entity_poly.pdbx_strand_id
1 'polypeptide(L)'
;MPINDQNRPMAQKLYDSAPSSRQVAKFLTASTLGATLLFLSGLTLTGTVIALIIATPLMVIFSPVLVPAGITIFLVTTGFLFSGGCGVAALTALSWIYNYVQGKHPPGADQLDYARNKLASTARDMTEKAKEYGQYVQHKAQEVTQGQAS
;
A
#
# COMPACT_ATOMS: atom_id res chain seq x y z
N MET A 1 45.07 -54.28 26.17
CA MET A 1 44.93 -53.26 25.10
C MET A 1 43.83 -52.29 25.50
N PRO A 2 44.13 -51.01 25.80
CA PRO A 2 43.10 -50.00 26.00
C PRO A 2 42.47 -49.64 24.63
N ILE A 3 41.14 -49.65 24.56
CA ILE A 3 40.38 -49.21 23.39
C ILE A 3 40.38 -47.68 23.39
N ASN A 4 40.99 -47.10 22.35
CA ASN A 4 41.20 -45.67 22.22
C ASN A 4 39.93 -44.98 21.69
N ASP A 5 39.22 -44.28 22.57
CA ASP A 5 38.13 -43.33 22.27
C ASP A 5 38.68 -42.09 21.55
N GLN A 6 38.94 -42.21 20.25
CA GLN A 6 39.48 -41.09 19.46
C GLN A 6 38.92 -41.03 18.05
N ASN A 7 37.59 -41.10 17.88
CA ASN A 7 36.98 -40.48 16.70
C ASN A 7 35.47 -40.34 16.84
N ARG A 8 34.98 -39.13 17.17
CA ARG A 8 33.98 -38.40 16.35
C ARG A 8 33.48 -37.09 17.00
N PRO A 9 34.29 -36.03 17.00
CA PRO A 9 33.78 -34.65 17.10
C PRO A 9 33.17 -34.12 15.77
N MET A 10 33.13 -34.93 14.70
CA MET A 10 32.70 -34.48 13.37
C MET A 10 31.18 -34.41 13.15
N ALA A 11 30.36 -35.02 14.00
CA ALA A 11 28.89 -34.88 13.89
C ALA A 11 28.40 -33.49 14.35
N GLN A 12 29.24 -32.73 15.07
CA GLN A 12 28.87 -31.44 15.64
C GLN A 12 29.10 -30.28 14.65
N LYS A 13 30.02 -30.45 13.69
CA LYS A 13 30.37 -29.41 12.71
C LYS A 13 29.40 -29.26 11.54
N LEU A 14 28.34 -30.08 11.47
CA LEU A 14 27.26 -29.88 10.51
C LEU A 14 26.10 -29.03 11.06
N TYR A 15 26.13 -28.63 12.34
CA TYR A 15 25.09 -27.80 12.94
C TYR A 15 25.39 -26.29 12.87
N ASP A 16 26.56 -25.90 12.36
CA ASP A 16 27.04 -24.51 12.30
C ASP A 16 26.71 -23.77 10.98
N SER A 17 25.86 -24.35 10.14
CA SER A 17 25.50 -23.80 8.82
C SER A 17 24.02 -23.44 8.68
N ALA A 18 23.36 -23.00 9.76
CA ALA A 18 22.07 -22.34 9.67
C ALA A 18 22.25 -20.82 9.83
N PRO A 19 22.48 -20.06 8.75
CA PRO A 19 22.25 -18.63 8.81
C PRO A 19 20.74 -18.45 9.12
N SER A 20 20.35 -17.36 9.79
CA SER A 20 18.96 -16.90 9.85
C SER A 20 17.99 -17.39 10.95
N SER A 21 18.32 -18.22 11.94
CA SER A 21 17.34 -18.46 13.05
C SER A 21 17.61 -17.59 14.28
N ARG A 22 18.85 -17.59 14.76
CA ARG A 22 19.26 -16.80 15.94
C ARG A 22 19.33 -15.29 15.64
N GLN A 23 19.69 -14.92 14.41
CA GLN A 23 19.76 -13.52 13.98
C GLN A 23 18.34 -12.98 13.73
N VAL A 24 17.46 -13.77 13.11
CA VAL A 24 16.04 -13.38 12.93
C VAL A 24 15.32 -13.35 14.28
N ALA A 25 15.62 -14.24 15.23
CA ALA A 25 15.10 -14.16 16.59
C ALA A 25 15.53 -12.85 17.29
N LYS A 26 16.78 -12.42 17.11
CA LYS A 26 17.30 -11.14 17.65
C LYS A 26 16.70 -9.93 16.95
N PHE A 27 16.49 -9.99 15.64
CA PHE A 27 15.78 -8.95 14.90
C PHE A 27 14.30 -8.91 15.23
N LEU A 28 13.66 -10.05 15.50
CA LEU A 28 12.27 -10.10 15.96
C LEU A 28 12.13 -9.48 17.35
N THR A 29 13.05 -9.75 18.28
CA THR A 29 13.01 -9.10 19.60
C THR A 29 13.36 -7.63 19.52
N ALA A 30 14.39 -7.25 18.76
CA ALA A 30 14.74 -5.85 18.53
C ALA A 30 13.64 -5.09 17.78
N SER A 31 12.94 -5.75 16.85
CA SER A 31 11.81 -5.20 16.11
C SER A 31 10.58 -5.07 17.00
N THR A 32 10.31 -6.03 17.89
CA THR A 32 9.20 -5.93 18.83
C THR A 32 9.45 -4.82 19.84
N LEU A 33 10.66 -4.72 20.40
CA LEU A 33 11.06 -3.63 21.29
C LEU A 33 11.08 -2.29 20.55
N GLY A 34 11.61 -2.26 19.32
CA GLY A 34 11.60 -1.08 18.48
C GLY A 34 10.17 -0.63 18.15
N ALA A 35 9.27 -1.56 17.84
CA ALA A 35 7.88 -1.29 17.57
C ALA A 35 7.13 -0.79 18.81
N THR A 36 7.33 -1.40 19.98
CA THR A 36 6.70 -0.91 21.22
C THR A 36 7.25 0.44 21.63
N LEU A 37 8.56 0.68 21.52
CA LEU A 37 9.17 1.98 21.78
C LEU A 37 8.72 3.04 20.78
N LEU A 38 8.61 2.71 19.49
CA LEU A 38 8.10 3.61 18.45
C LEU A 38 6.62 3.92 18.68
N PHE A 39 5.83 2.92 19.08
CA PHE A 39 4.42 3.10 19.43
C PHE A 39 4.25 3.98 20.67
N LEU A 40 5.03 3.73 21.73
CA LEU A 40 5.02 4.53 22.94
C LEU A 40 5.50 5.96 22.65
N SER A 41 6.59 6.12 21.90
CA SER A 41 7.13 7.42 21.50
C SER A 41 6.15 8.20 20.63
N GLY A 42 5.50 7.54 19.66
CA GLY A 42 4.45 8.13 18.84
C GLY A 42 3.24 8.54 19.68
N LEU A 43 2.82 7.70 20.63
CA LEU A 43 1.70 8.00 21.54
C LEU A 43 2.04 9.15 22.49
N THR A 44 3.24 9.17 23.08
CA THR A 44 3.72 10.26 23.92
C THR A 44 3.87 11.54 23.12
N LEU A 45 4.49 11.50 21.93
CA LEU A 45 4.62 12.66 21.06
C LEU A 45 3.26 13.21 20.64
N THR A 46 2.33 12.34 20.24
CA THR A 46 0.95 12.71 19.91
C THR A 46 0.26 13.29 21.13
N GLY A 47 0.41 12.68 22.31
CA GLY A 47 -0.13 13.18 23.57
C GLY A 47 0.44 14.54 23.96
N THR A 48 1.75 14.76 23.79
CA THR A 48 2.43 16.04 24.04
C THR A 48 2.00 17.08 23.01
N VAL A 49 1.90 16.73 21.74
CA VAL A 49 1.42 17.62 20.68
C VAL A 49 -0.04 18.00 20.93
N ILE A 50 -0.91 17.06 21.30
CA ILE A 50 -2.30 17.34 21.71
C ILE A 50 -2.32 18.22 22.96
N ALA A 51 -1.48 17.93 23.96
CA ALA A 51 -1.38 18.73 25.18
C ALA A 51 -0.88 20.16 24.90
N LEU A 52 0.07 20.35 23.97
CA LEU A 52 0.48 21.67 23.48
C LEU A 52 -0.65 22.34 22.70
N ILE A 53 -1.34 21.60 21.83
CA ILE A 53 -2.54 22.07 21.12
C ILE A 53 -3.68 22.43 22.08
N ILE A 54 -3.71 21.94 23.33
CA ILE A 54 -4.70 22.33 24.34
C ILE A 54 -4.17 23.45 25.26
N ALA A 55 -2.89 23.42 25.62
CA ALA A 55 -2.22 24.42 26.46
C ALA A 55 -2.06 25.75 25.72
N THR A 56 -1.78 25.72 24.41
CA THR A 56 -1.62 26.90 23.56
C THR A 56 -2.94 27.67 23.30
N PRO A 57 -4.12 27.06 23.06
CA PRO A 57 -5.38 27.80 22.91
C PRO A 57 -5.97 28.27 24.24
N LEU A 58 -5.62 27.68 25.39
CA LEU A 58 -5.84 28.35 26.68
C LEU A 58 -5.13 29.71 26.73
N MET A 59 -3.99 29.82 26.05
CA MET A 59 -3.24 31.07 25.80
C MET A 59 -3.85 31.93 24.66
N VAL A 60 -4.64 31.35 23.74
CA VAL A 60 -5.22 32.00 22.54
C VAL A 60 -6.76 32.09 22.56
N ILE A 61 -7.40 31.92 23.72
CA ILE A 61 -8.78 32.36 23.98
C ILE A 61 -8.94 33.89 23.74
N PHE A 62 -7.83 34.60 23.51
CA PHE A 62 -7.71 35.94 22.94
C PHE A 62 -7.81 36.05 21.39
N SER A 63 -8.71 35.29 20.73
CA SER A 63 -9.60 35.84 19.66
C SER A 63 -9.62 35.29 18.20
N PRO A 64 -8.67 34.53 17.59
CA PRO A 64 -8.93 34.05 16.20
C PRO A 64 -8.36 32.69 15.71
N VAL A 65 -7.86 31.77 16.57
CA VAL A 65 -7.04 30.61 16.10
C VAL A 65 -7.70 29.23 16.06
N LEU A 66 -8.99 29.11 16.42
CA LEU A 66 -9.69 27.81 16.44
C LEU A 66 -9.84 27.18 15.04
N VAL A 67 -9.84 28.01 13.99
CA VAL A 67 -9.93 27.56 12.60
C VAL A 67 -8.66 26.80 12.15
N PRO A 68 -7.42 27.33 12.34
CA PRO A 68 -6.19 26.59 12.07
C PRO A 68 -6.05 25.24 12.80
N ALA A 69 -6.47 25.14 14.06
CA ALA A 69 -6.35 23.92 14.85
C ALA A 69 -7.31 22.80 14.38
N GLY A 70 -8.50 23.17 13.90
CA GLY A 70 -9.41 22.21 13.26
C GLY A 70 -8.81 21.63 11.98
N ILE A 71 -8.15 22.46 11.17
CA ILE A 71 -7.51 22.02 9.92
C ILE A 71 -6.36 21.06 10.18
N THR A 72 -5.51 21.31 11.18
CA THR A 72 -4.40 20.42 11.50
C THR A 72 -4.87 19.07 12.03
N ILE A 73 -5.89 19.03 12.90
CA ILE A 73 -6.49 17.77 13.36
C ILE A 73 -7.08 17.01 12.17
N PHE A 74 -7.82 17.69 11.29
CA PHE A 74 -8.38 17.06 10.09
C PHE A 74 -7.28 16.53 9.17
N LEU A 75 -6.20 17.30 8.94
CA LEU A 75 -5.05 16.85 8.13
C LEU A 75 -4.33 15.65 8.75
N VAL A 76 -4.14 15.62 10.08
CA VAL A 76 -3.50 14.50 10.76
C VAL A 76 -4.39 13.27 10.71
N THR A 77 -5.68 13.40 11.00
CA THR A 77 -6.63 12.28 10.92
C THR A 77 -6.76 11.76 9.49
N THR A 78 -6.94 12.64 8.50
CA THR A 78 -7.01 12.26 7.08
C THR A 78 -5.68 11.69 6.59
N GLY A 79 -4.55 12.28 6.95
CA GLY A 79 -3.21 11.80 6.59
C GLY A 79 -2.89 10.44 7.21
N PHE A 80 -3.30 10.22 8.46
CA PHE A 80 -3.14 8.94 9.15
C PHE A 80 -4.09 7.87 8.59
N LEU A 81 -5.34 8.21 8.28
CA LEU A 81 -6.27 7.31 7.59
C LEU A 81 -5.78 6.97 6.18
N PHE A 82 -5.22 7.94 5.46
CA PHE A 82 -4.66 7.74 4.13
C PHE A 82 -3.41 6.86 4.20
N SER A 83 -2.49 7.12 5.14
CA SER A 83 -1.29 6.30 5.33
C SER A 83 -1.60 4.91 5.88
N GLY A 84 -2.58 4.78 6.78
CA GLY A 84 -3.03 3.50 7.33
C GLY A 84 -3.77 2.67 6.28
N GLY A 85 -4.68 3.28 5.54
CA GLY A 85 -5.36 2.65 4.41
C GLY A 85 -4.39 2.23 3.30
N CYS A 86 -3.41 3.08 2.97
CA CYS A 86 -2.37 2.77 2.00
C CYS A 86 -1.44 1.63 2.49
N GLY A 87 -1.08 1.61 3.78
CA GLY A 87 -0.29 0.52 4.36
C GLY A 87 -1.00 -0.83 4.28
N VAL A 88 -2.29 -0.88 4.65
CA VAL A 88 -3.11 -2.10 4.52
C VAL A 88 -3.29 -2.48 3.05
N ALA A 89 -3.52 -1.52 2.16
CA ALA A 89 -3.63 -1.78 0.73
C ALA A 89 -2.33 -2.33 0.13
N ALA A 90 -1.17 -1.78 0.52
CA ALA A 90 0.14 -2.26 0.09
C ALA A 90 0.42 -3.69 0.58
N LEU A 91 0.14 -3.97 1.87
CA LEU A 91 0.24 -5.33 2.41
C LEU A 91 -0.71 -6.30 1.73
N THR A 92 -1.92 -5.85 1.40
CA THR A 92 -2.89 -6.65 0.67
C THR A 92 -2.40 -6.97 -0.73
N ALA A 93 -1.90 -5.97 -1.48
CA ALA A 93 -1.35 -6.16 -2.82
C ALA A 93 -0.10 -7.06 -2.81
N LEU A 94 0.78 -6.90 -1.82
CA LEU A 94 1.95 -7.77 -1.62
C LEU A 94 1.54 -9.21 -1.26
N SER A 95 0.54 -9.37 -0.40
CA SER A 95 -0.01 -10.70 -0.08
C SER A 95 -0.65 -11.35 -1.31
N TRP A 96 -1.32 -10.55 -2.15
CA TRP A 96 -1.93 -11.00 -3.41
C TRP A 96 -0.88 -11.47 -4.42
N ILE A 97 0.18 -10.68 -4.65
CA ILE A 97 1.25 -11.04 -5.60
C ILE A 97 2.04 -12.25 -5.11
N TYR A 98 2.28 -12.34 -3.80
CA TYR A 98 2.98 -13.46 -3.19
C TYR A 98 2.17 -14.76 -3.30
N ASN A 99 0.86 -14.71 -3.06
CA ASN A 99 -0.03 -15.86 -3.19
C ASN A 99 -0.19 -16.29 -4.67
N TYR A 100 -0.22 -15.33 -5.59
CA TYR A 100 -0.24 -15.59 -7.04
C TYR A 100 1.04 -16.33 -7.51
N VAL A 101 2.22 -15.88 -7.08
CA VAL A 101 3.50 -16.54 -7.40
C VAL A 101 3.59 -17.94 -6.78
N GLN A 102 2.94 -18.17 -5.64
CA GLN A 102 2.81 -19.50 -5.05
C GLN A 102 1.78 -20.40 -5.75
N GLY A 103 1.17 -19.96 -6.85
CA GLY A 103 0.20 -20.73 -7.62
C GLY A 103 -1.18 -20.83 -6.94
N LYS A 104 -1.39 -20.12 -5.84
CA LYS A 104 -2.68 -20.04 -5.15
C LYS A 104 -3.43 -18.88 -5.78
N HIS A 105 -4.33 -19.18 -6.71
CA HIS A 105 -5.16 -18.19 -7.37
C HIS A 105 -5.90 -17.36 -6.29
N PRO A 106 -5.56 -16.07 -6.10
CA PRO A 106 -6.07 -15.35 -4.94
C PRO A 106 -7.59 -15.11 -5.09
N PRO A 107 -8.37 -15.24 -3.99
CA PRO A 107 -9.80 -14.99 -4.00
C PRO A 107 -10.06 -13.52 -4.38
N GLY A 108 -10.66 -13.29 -5.55
CA GLY A 108 -10.93 -11.96 -6.10
C GLY A 108 -10.35 -11.70 -7.48
N ALA A 109 -9.44 -12.55 -7.99
CA ALA A 109 -8.97 -12.44 -9.37
C ALA A 109 -10.12 -12.59 -10.37
N ASP A 110 -11.04 -13.52 -10.12
CA ASP A 110 -12.30 -13.66 -10.89
C ASP A 110 -13.17 -12.39 -10.85
N GLN A 111 -13.17 -11.66 -9.74
CA GLN A 111 -13.96 -10.44 -9.63
C GLN A 111 -13.34 -9.28 -10.42
N LEU A 112 -12.00 -9.20 -10.44
CA LEU A 112 -11.26 -8.26 -11.26
C LEU A 112 -11.39 -8.60 -12.75
N ASP A 113 -11.30 -9.88 -13.13
CA ASP A 113 -11.49 -10.33 -14.51
C ASP A 113 -12.93 -10.13 -14.98
N TYR A 114 -13.93 -10.38 -14.12
CA TYR A 114 -15.33 -10.07 -14.41
C TYR A 114 -15.54 -8.56 -14.64
N ALA A 115 -14.97 -7.72 -13.76
CA ALA A 115 -15.04 -6.26 -13.91
C ALA A 115 -14.32 -5.78 -15.16
N ARG A 116 -13.13 -6.33 -15.46
CA ARG A 116 -12.34 -5.99 -16.64
C ARG A 116 -13.02 -6.42 -17.93
N ASN A 117 -13.63 -7.60 -17.96
CA ASN A 117 -14.37 -8.09 -19.12
C ASN A 117 -15.62 -7.23 -19.36
N LYS A 118 -16.33 -6.85 -18.30
CA LYS A 118 -17.49 -5.94 -18.38
C LYS A 118 -17.11 -4.53 -18.83
N LEU A 119 -15.95 -4.04 -18.38
CA LEU A 119 -15.42 -2.74 -18.80
C LEU A 119 -14.94 -2.79 -20.26
N ALA A 120 -14.26 -3.87 -20.65
CA ALA A 120 -13.77 -4.06 -22.02
C ALA A 120 -14.93 -4.18 -23.02
N SER A 121 -16.01 -4.88 -22.67
CA SER A 121 -17.20 -4.96 -23.54
C SER A 121 -17.89 -3.61 -23.70
N THR A 122 -18.02 -2.84 -22.62
CA THR A 122 -18.61 -1.50 -22.66
C THR A 122 -17.73 -0.52 -23.47
N ALA A 123 -16.42 -0.60 -23.29
CA ALA A 123 -15.47 0.23 -24.04
C ALA A 123 -15.48 -0.10 -25.54
N ARG A 124 -15.62 -1.38 -25.91
CA ARG A 124 -15.76 -1.82 -27.31
C ARG A 124 -17.00 -1.23 -27.96
N ASP A 125 -18.16 -1.33 -27.31
CA ASP A 125 -19.43 -0.79 -27.82
C ASP A 125 -19.35 0.73 -28.04
N MET A 126 -18.85 1.48 -27.06
CA MET A 126 -18.68 2.92 -27.18
C MET A 126 -17.66 3.31 -28.27
N THR A 127 -16.59 2.53 -28.44
CA THR A 127 -15.59 2.76 -29.49
C THR A 127 -16.20 2.54 -30.88
N GLU A 128 -17.04 1.51 -31.03
CA GLU A 128 -17.72 1.21 -32.29
C GLU A 128 -18.71 2.30 -32.67
N LYS A 129 -19.54 2.76 -31.71
CA LYS A 129 -20.41 3.93 -31.87
C LYS A 129 -19.61 5.17 -32.28
N ALA A 130 -18.54 5.48 -31.55
CA ALA A 130 -17.72 6.65 -31.83
C ALA A 130 -17.07 6.59 -33.23
N LYS A 131 -16.68 5.39 -33.68
CA LYS A 131 -16.14 5.17 -35.02
C LYS A 131 -17.20 5.40 -36.09
N GLU A 132 -18.42 4.92 -35.91
CA GLU A 132 -19.54 5.17 -36.84
C GLU A 132 -19.84 6.67 -36.97
N TYR A 133 -19.93 7.40 -35.85
CA TYR A 133 -20.11 8.85 -35.86
C TYR A 133 -18.92 9.60 -36.50
N GLY A 134 -17.70 9.18 -36.19
CA GLY A 134 -16.49 9.75 -36.79
C GLY A 134 -16.43 9.53 -38.31
N GLN A 135 -16.82 8.35 -38.79
CA GLN A 135 -16.91 8.05 -40.21
C GLN A 135 -18.01 8.85 -40.91
N TYR A 136 -19.16 9.05 -40.26
CA TYR A 136 -20.22 9.91 -40.79
C TYR A 136 -19.76 11.37 -40.93
N VAL A 137 -19.11 11.92 -39.89
CA VAL A 137 -18.58 13.29 -39.91
C VAL A 137 -17.47 13.44 -40.93
N GLN A 138 -16.57 12.45 -41.05
CA GLN A 138 -15.55 12.46 -42.11
C GLN A 138 -16.16 12.42 -43.49
N HIS A 139 -17.13 11.54 -43.74
CA HIS A 139 -17.81 11.46 -45.02
C HIS A 139 -18.46 12.80 -45.37
N LYS A 140 -19.16 13.41 -44.41
CA LYS A 140 -19.78 14.73 -44.58
C LYS A 140 -18.74 15.82 -44.86
N ALA A 141 -17.65 15.88 -44.11
CA ALA A 141 -16.59 16.87 -44.32
C ALA A 141 -15.92 16.71 -45.70
N GLN A 142 -15.77 15.47 -46.17
CA GLN A 142 -15.17 15.14 -47.46
C GLN A 142 -16.10 15.50 -48.63
N GLU A 143 -17.42 15.33 -48.45
CA GLU A 143 -18.45 15.83 -49.39
C GLU A 143 -18.41 17.37 -49.50
N VAL A 144 -18.35 18.09 -48.38
CA VAL A 144 -18.28 19.58 -48.41
C VAL A 144 -16.96 20.05 -49.04
N THR A 145 -15.85 19.36 -48.80
CA THR A 145 -14.55 19.71 -49.36
C THR A 145 -14.49 19.47 -50.88
N GLN A 146 -15.12 18.40 -51.39
CA GLN A 146 -15.20 18.16 -52.84
C GLN A 146 -16.22 19.07 -53.55
N GLY A 147 -17.35 19.39 -52.91
CA GLY A 147 -18.35 20.29 -53.48
C GLY A 147 -17.90 21.76 -53.57
N GLN A 148 -16.90 22.15 -52.78
CA GLN A 148 -16.34 23.51 -52.78
C GLN A 148 -15.13 23.67 -53.73
N ALA A 149 -14.65 22.59 -54.34
CA ALA A 149 -13.54 22.56 -55.29
C ALA A 149 -13.99 22.36 -56.76
N SER A 150 -15.31 22.40 -57.02
CA SER A 150 -15.93 22.28 -58.36
C SER A 150 -16.51 23.61 -58.83
#